data_AF-A0A023GLC7-F1
#
_entry.id   AF-A0A023GLC7-F1
#
_cell.length_a   1.000
_cell.length_b   1.000
_cell.length_c   1.000
_cell.angle_alpha   90.00
_cell.angle_beta   90.00
_cell.angle_gamma   90.00
#
_symmetry.space_group_name_H-M   'P 1'
#
loop_
_entity.id
_entity.type
_entity.pdbx_description
1 polymer ?
#
loop_
_entity_poly.entity_id
_entity_poly.type
_entity_poly.pdbx_seq_one_letter_code
_entity_poly.pdbx_strand_id
1 'polypeptide(L)'
;MFIMDTSRKLQEDSPSQEGRHNALRLQDGLPKTLTIEVVSSQSKVSVTVDGTTILDDSEDNKGRGIHVLVLNQATGSVMAQRMFDTYSPHEDEAMALFLNMVSDGRVLIFTIKDEGTFQMKQPARDLLKRLGSKKSHVISWRDMWAMVTQKGGKMYGETYSKSPEFNSWGAPVLLKVEVPLVPVEDSECDWPDNEENHRRRAFCNHIEGYGSVCSCADPAPLTFSPEPVPNNRVRDVPVAIVASNRPHYLYRMLRSLLSAHGVNPRMITVFIDGYFEEPLEVTKLFNIRGIQHTPIGMKNARISQHYKASLTATFNLFPDAQYAIVIEEDLDVSPDFFSYFSQTLRLLEEDDSIYCISAWNDQGYEHTSEDPSQLYRVETMPGLGWILKRSLYKEELEPRWPTPEKLWDWDMWMRLPDVRKGRECIVPDVSRTYHFGSSGLNMNSYFQDVYFKKHAFNTQPAVQLKEIDSVKKENYEQVIHDLLRRAIVLDHSKSPCEENFIPDTKGEVYVMFFKMNGLRDFSTWLQIAKCFKIWDLDPRGYHKSMWRLFMKGNHLLVVGVPNSTYSSFKPAKVTPIYLEGQKIDNNRLR
;
A
#
# COMPACT_ATOMS: atom_id res chain seq x y z
N MET A 1 19.94 3.10 -21.99
CA MET A 1 19.43 4.46 -21.69
C MET A 1 18.73 4.96 -22.96
N PHE A 2 17.41 4.82 -23.05
CA PHE A 2 16.59 5.38 -24.13
C PHE A 2 15.59 6.32 -23.45
N ILE A 3 15.86 7.62 -23.52
CA ILE A 3 14.90 8.67 -23.18
C ILE A 3 14.24 9.05 -24.51
N MET A 4 12.96 8.73 -24.67
CA MET A 4 12.15 9.34 -25.72
C MET A 4 11.58 10.64 -25.16
N ASP A 5 12.26 11.73 -25.44
CA ASP A 5 11.77 13.09 -25.22
C ASP A 5 11.16 13.60 -26.54
N THR A 6 9.85 13.87 -26.53
CA THR A 6 9.09 14.35 -27.69
C THR A 6 9.08 15.87 -27.82
N SER A 7 10.02 16.57 -27.19
CA SER A 7 10.06 18.04 -27.16
C SER A 7 11.16 18.62 -28.06
N ARG A 8 11.14 18.30 -29.36
CA ARG A 8 12.08 18.89 -30.34
C ARG A 8 11.40 19.99 -31.16
N LYS A 9 11.55 21.24 -30.70
CA LYS A 9 11.70 22.44 -31.55
C LYS A 9 12.08 23.63 -30.67
N LEU A 10 13.24 24.22 -30.98
CA LEU A 10 13.88 25.43 -30.45
C LEU A 10 15.13 25.15 -29.61
N GLN A 11 16.26 24.95 -30.31
CA GLN A 11 17.53 25.63 -30.06
C GLN A 11 18.60 25.03 -31.00
N GLU A 12 18.86 25.73 -32.09
CA GLU A 12 20.13 25.65 -32.82
C GLU A 12 20.98 26.87 -32.45
N ASP A 13 22.29 26.67 -32.54
CA ASP A 13 23.42 27.62 -32.51
C ASP A 13 24.05 28.01 -31.16
N SER A 14 25.15 27.32 -30.79
CA SER A 14 26.50 27.91 -30.64
C SER A 14 27.57 26.86 -30.23
N PRO A 15 28.88 27.04 -30.55
CA PRO A 15 29.79 25.93 -30.82
C PRO A 15 30.73 25.50 -29.68
N SER A 16 31.30 24.30 -29.91
CA SER A 16 32.32 23.55 -29.18
C SER A 16 33.53 24.31 -28.64
N GLN A 17 33.93 24.01 -27.39
CA GLN A 17 35.33 24.10 -26.94
C GLN A 17 35.72 22.88 -26.12
N GLU A 18 36.61 22.07 -26.70
CA GLU A 18 37.44 21.09 -26.00
C GLU A 18 38.58 21.79 -25.24
N GLY A 19 38.92 21.25 -24.07
CA GLY A 19 40.30 21.24 -23.56
C GLY A 19 40.70 22.37 -22.61
N ARG A 20 40.62 22.09 -21.30
CA ARG A 20 41.72 22.33 -20.34
C ARG A 20 41.36 21.78 -18.96
N HIS A 21 41.77 20.54 -18.71
CA HIS A 21 41.97 20.02 -17.36
C HIS A 21 43.13 20.78 -16.72
N ASN A 22 42.82 21.77 -15.87
CA ASN A 22 43.74 22.24 -14.84
C ASN A 22 43.15 21.83 -13.49
N ALA A 23 43.77 20.80 -12.90
CA ALA A 23 43.60 20.42 -11.53
C ALA A 23 44.12 21.55 -10.63
N LEU A 24 43.23 22.48 -10.26
CA LEU A 24 43.42 23.33 -9.09
C LEU A 24 42.82 22.60 -7.89
N ARG A 25 43.70 21.95 -7.13
CA ARG A 25 43.43 21.55 -5.75
C ARG A 25 43.11 22.80 -4.94
N LEU A 26 41.82 23.13 -4.83
CA LEU A 26 41.29 23.91 -3.73
C LEU A 26 41.06 22.95 -2.56
N GLN A 27 42.14 22.63 -1.85
CA GLN A 27 42.05 22.23 -0.45
C GLN A 27 42.03 23.52 0.38
N ASP A 28 40.88 24.17 0.45
CA ASP A 28 40.58 25.14 1.51
C ASP A 28 39.37 24.62 2.28
N GLY A 29 39.46 24.71 3.61
CA GLY A 29 38.89 23.73 4.54
C GLY A 29 37.39 23.50 4.40
N LEU A 30 37.01 22.23 4.20
CA LEU A 30 35.66 21.77 4.51
C LEU A 30 35.29 22.25 5.92
N PRO A 31 34.10 22.84 6.12
CA PRO A 31 33.69 23.32 7.43
C PRO A 31 33.78 22.17 8.43
N LYS A 32 34.56 22.36 9.50
CA LYS A 32 34.72 21.32 10.55
C LYS A 32 33.45 21.15 11.37
N THR A 33 32.49 22.07 11.25
CA THR A 33 31.28 22.18 12.04
C THR A 33 30.13 22.71 11.19
N LEU A 34 28.94 22.15 11.36
CA LEU A 34 27.68 22.65 10.84
C LEU A 34 27.01 23.53 11.89
N THR A 35 26.46 24.67 11.48
CA THR A 35 25.56 25.48 12.31
C THR A 35 24.12 25.08 12.02
N ILE A 36 23.41 24.57 13.03
CA ILE A 36 22.02 24.14 12.91
C ILE A 36 21.12 25.05 13.75
N GLU A 37 20.09 25.61 13.11
CA GLU A 37 19.05 26.42 13.75
C GLU A 37 17.70 25.73 13.58
N VAL A 38 16.97 25.54 14.68
CA VAL A 38 15.70 24.81 14.73
C VAL A 38 14.65 25.66 15.43
N VAL A 39 13.53 25.89 14.76
CA VAL A 39 12.37 26.61 15.29
C VAL A 39 11.23 25.64 15.55
N SER A 40 10.65 25.71 16.75
CA SER A 40 9.40 25.06 17.13
C SER A 40 8.41 26.13 17.59
N SER A 41 7.20 26.12 17.03
CA SER A 41 6.14 27.05 17.38
C SER A 41 4.75 26.49 17.07
N GLN A 42 3.71 27.19 17.52
CA GLN A 42 2.32 26.85 17.25
C GLN A 42 2.03 26.70 15.76
N SER A 43 2.48 27.65 14.93
CA SER A 43 2.08 27.75 13.52
C SER A 43 3.21 27.47 12.53
N LYS A 44 4.46 27.43 12.99
CA LYS A 44 5.64 27.26 12.12
C LYS A 44 6.70 26.36 12.75
N VAL A 45 7.29 25.50 11.92
CA VAL A 45 8.59 24.89 12.19
C VAL A 45 9.55 25.21 11.05
N SER A 46 10.83 25.38 11.38
CA SER A 46 11.87 25.51 10.37
C SER A 46 13.19 24.95 10.86
N VAL A 47 13.97 24.39 9.94
CA VAL A 47 15.34 23.91 10.19
C VAL A 47 16.26 24.53 9.14
N THR A 48 17.31 25.18 9.61
CA THR A 48 18.34 25.82 8.80
C THR A 48 19.69 25.20 9.12
N VAL A 49 20.44 24.81 8.08
CA VAL A 49 21.80 24.26 8.19
C VAL A 49 22.74 25.15 7.38
N ASP A 50 23.74 25.73 8.05
CA ASP A 50 24.71 26.69 7.46
C ASP A 50 24.04 27.81 6.65
N GLY A 51 22.95 28.35 7.19
CA GLY A 51 22.16 29.43 6.57
C GLY A 51 21.19 28.98 5.47
N THR A 52 21.20 27.71 5.09
CA THR A 52 20.25 27.14 4.11
C THR A 52 19.06 26.51 4.83
N THR A 53 17.85 27.02 4.58
CA THR A 53 16.61 26.44 5.13
C THR A 53 16.29 25.13 4.41
N ILE A 54 16.33 24.02 5.15
CA ILE A 54 16.06 22.66 4.63
C ILE A 54 14.66 22.14 5.00
N LEU A 55 14.02 22.76 5.99
CA LEU A 55 12.59 22.58 6.31
C LEU A 55 11.99 23.96 6.60
N ASP A 56 10.88 24.27 5.96
CA ASP A 56 9.99 25.36 6.35
C ASP A 56 8.54 24.88 6.19
N ASP A 57 7.86 24.67 7.31
CA ASP A 57 6.44 24.34 7.32
C ASP A 57 5.68 25.37 8.14
N SER A 58 5.02 26.26 7.40
CA SER A 58 4.12 27.31 7.90
C SER A 58 2.70 27.17 7.35
N GLU A 59 2.36 26.04 6.72
CA GLU A 59 1.01 25.83 6.18
C GLU A 59 -0.01 25.67 7.31
N ASP A 60 -1.10 26.44 7.25
CA ASP A 60 -2.20 26.32 8.20
C ASP A 60 -2.90 24.95 8.09
N ASN A 61 -3.28 24.38 9.24
CA ASN A 61 -4.01 23.10 9.35
C ASN A 61 -3.31 21.87 8.74
N LYS A 62 -1.99 21.93 8.53
CA LYS A 62 -1.16 20.79 8.12
C LYS A 62 0.11 20.70 8.94
N GLY A 63 0.73 19.53 8.94
CA GLY A 63 2.05 19.32 9.53
C GLY A 63 2.10 19.42 11.06
N ARG A 64 0.96 19.29 11.75
CA ARG A 64 0.92 19.15 13.21
C ARG A 64 1.71 17.91 13.64
N GLY A 65 2.44 18.01 14.75
CA GLY A 65 3.13 16.89 15.35
C GLY A 65 4.62 17.12 15.50
N ILE A 66 5.38 16.02 15.53
CA ILE A 66 6.84 16.02 15.66
C ILE A 66 7.44 15.82 14.26
N HIS A 67 8.22 16.81 13.83
CA HIS A 67 9.08 16.71 12.65
C HIS A 67 10.43 16.14 13.05
N VAL A 68 10.91 15.18 12.27
CA VAL A 68 12.20 14.51 12.44
C VAL A 68 13.00 14.60 11.16
N LEU A 69 14.19 15.19 11.26
CA LEU A 69 15.15 15.25 10.16
C LEU A 69 16.38 14.44 10.51
N VAL A 70 16.94 13.78 9.50
CA VAL A 70 18.18 13.00 9.62
C VAL A 70 19.21 13.59 8.67
N LEU A 71 20.36 13.97 9.21
CA LEU A 71 21.49 14.45 8.41
C LEU A 71 22.63 13.44 8.41
N ASN A 72 23.34 13.39 7.29
CA ASN A 72 24.62 12.72 7.18
C ASN A 72 25.65 13.45 8.06
N GLN A 73 26.32 12.72 8.96
CA GLN A 73 27.26 13.27 9.93
C GLN A 73 28.59 13.76 9.34
N ALA A 74 28.91 13.37 8.11
CA ALA A 74 30.13 13.79 7.41
C ALA A 74 29.90 14.96 6.46
N THR A 75 28.71 15.07 5.86
CA THR A 75 28.43 16.09 4.82
C THR A 75 27.38 17.13 5.24
N GLY A 76 26.55 16.83 6.24
CA GLY A 76 25.39 17.65 6.61
C GLY A 76 24.21 17.54 5.65
N SER A 77 24.28 16.69 4.63
CA SER A 77 23.18 16.49 3.68
C SER A 77 21.97 15.85 4.35
N VAL A 78 20.78 16.26 3.96
CA VAL A 78 19.52 15.67 4.42
C VAL A 78 19.37 14.27 3.84
N MET A 79 19.15 13.28 4.70
CA MET A 79 18.94 11.88 4.30
C MET A 79 17.50 11.40 4.50
N ALA A 80 16.76 12.04 5.41
CA ALA A 80 15.34 11.78 5.63
C ALA A 80 14.66 13.00 6.26
N GLN A 81 13.40 13.21 5.88
CA GLN A 81 12.50 14.16 6.51
C GLN A 81 11.16 13.47 6.75
N ARG A 82 10.69 13.47 8.00
CA ARG A 82 9.42 12.85 8.40
C ARG A 82 8.66 13.78 9.34
N MET A 83 7.34 13.69 9.27
CA MET A 83 6.43 14.33 10.21
C MET A 83 5.52 13.25 10.76
N PHE A 84 5.43 13.17 12.08
CA PHE A 84 4.58 12.23 12.80
C PHE A 84 3.55 13.02 13.61
N ASP A 85 2.27 12.91 13.23
CA ASP A 85 1.17 13.56 13.93
C ASP A 85 0.87 12.81 15.24
N THR A 86 1.78 12.92 16.21
CA THR A 86 1.72 12.25 17.52
C THR A 86 0.62 12.79 18.44
N TYR A 87 -0.19 13.74 17.95
CA TYR A 87 -1.50 14.04 18.49
C TYR A 87 -2.54 12.94 18.12
N SER A 88 -2.36 12.28 16.97
CA SER A 88 -3.19 11.19 16.48
C SER A 88 -2.68 9.82 16.95
N PRO A 89 -3.55 8.81 17.14
CA PRO A 89 -3.14 7.49 17.59
C PRO A 89 -2.15 6.80 16.62
N HIS A 90 -1.24 5.98 17.17
CA HIS A 90 -0.26 5.13 16.45
C HIS A 90 0.91 5.85 15.75
N GLU A 91 0.87 7.18 15.58
CA GLU A 91 1.99 7.93 14.99
C GLU A 91 3.24 7.94 15.88
N ASP A 92 3.08 7.72 17.20
CA ASP A 92 4.19 7.58 18.13
C ASP A 92 4.96 6.25 17.94
N GLU A 93 4.23 5.17 17.65
CA GLU A 93 4.79 3.86 17.28
C GLU A 93 5.52 3.93 15.93
N ALA A 94 4.94 4.63 14.94
CA ALA A 94 5.58 4.86 13.64
C ALA A 94 6.88 5.67 13.77
N MET A 95 6.87 6.73 14.58
CA MET A 95 8.07 7.51 14.89
C MET A 95 9.14 6.63 15.57
N ALA A 96 8.75 5.84 16.57
CA ALA A 96 9.69 4.97 17.27
C ALA A 96 10.32 3.92 16.34
N LEU A 97 9.52 3.34 15.44
CA LEU A 97 9.99 2.40 14.43
C LEU A 97 11.00 3.08 13.48
N PHE A 98 10.68 4.26 12.96
CA PHE A 98 11.58 5.04 12.10
C PHE A 98 12.91 5.34 12.79
N LEU A 99 12.87 5.86 14.02
CA LEU A 99 14.07 6.19 14.78
C LEU A 99 14.95 4.96 15.06
N ASN A 100 14.34 3.80 15.31
CA ASN A 100 15.08 2.55 15.47
C ASN A 100 15.76 2.10 14.15
N MET A 101 15.16 2.39 13.00
CA MET A 101 15.70 2.07 11.67
C MET A 101 16.78 3.03 11.15
N VAL A 102 16.98 4.20 11.78
CA VAL A 102 18.08 5.11 11.43
C VAL A 102 19.42 4.50 11.88
N SER A 103 20.47 4.60 11.07
CA SER A 103 21.81 4.13 11.46
C SER A 103 22.38 4.91 12.65
N ASP A 104 23.20 4.25 13.48
CA ASP A 104 23.95 4.94 14.54
C ASP A 104 24.95 5.94 13.93
N GLY A 105 25.26 7.02 14.65
CA GLY A 105 26.16 8.08 14.21
C GLY A 105 25.49 9.21 13.42
N ARG A 106 24.29 8.99 12.84
CA ARG A 106 23.53 10.05 12.13
C ARG A 106 23.08 11.18 13.06
N VAL A 107 22.97 12.39 12.53
CA VAL A 107 22.46 13.55 13.28
C VAL A 107 20.94 13.58 13.15
N LEU A 108 20.25 13.60 14.28
CA LEU A 108 18.79 13.67 14.40
C LEU A 108 18.37 15.06 14.89
N ILE A 109 17.39 15.63 14.21
CA ILE A 109 16.80 16.92 14.56
C ILE A 109 15.30 16.72 14.80
N PHE A 110 14.80 17.21 15.92
CA PHE A 110 13.41 17.15 16.33
C PHE A 110 12.84 18.55 16.50
N THR A 111 11.62 18.78 16.04
CA THR A 111 10.87 20.02 16.30
C THR A 111 9.37 19.78 16.32
N ILE A 112 8.64 20.45 17.21
CA ILE A 112 7.17 20.35 17.30
C ILE A 112 6.49 21.51 16.56
N LYS A 113 5.47 21.19 15.76
CA LYS A 113 4.47 22.15 15.26
C LYS A 113 3.13 21.89 15.94
N ASP A 114 2.49 22.94 16.44
CA ASP A 114 1.16 22.90 17.10
C ASP A 114 1.07 22.00 18.35
N GLU A 115 0.91 20.68 18.18
CA GLU A 115 0.77 19.71 19.28
C GLU A 115 1.40 18.37 18.86
N GLY A 116 2.23 17.79 19.71
CA GLY A 116 2.91 16.53 19.42
C GLY A 116 3.02 15.60 20.63
N THR A 117 2.09 15.68 21.58
CA THR A 117 2.20 14.96 22.86
C THR A 117 0.95 14.21 23.28
N PHE A 118 -0.23 14.49 22.70
CA PHE A 118 -1.51 13.96 23.16
C PHE A 118 -1.61 12.43 23.11
N GLN A 119 -1.10 11.81 22.04
CA GLN A 119 -1.06 10.34 21.89
C GLN A 119 0.35 9.77 22.02
N MET A 120 1.31 10.56 22.51
CA MET A 120 2.69 10.13 22.70
C MET A 120 2.83 9.24 23.95
N LYS A 121 2.94 7.92 23.74
CA LYS A 121 3.03 6.92 24.82
C LYS A 121 4.43 6.83 25.42
N GLN A 122 4.51 6.18 26.59
CA GLN A 122 5.75 6.01 27.35
C GLN A 122 6.92 5.38 26.53
N PRO A 123 6.72 4.35 25.70
CA PRO A 123 7.82 3.76 24.92
C PRO A 123 8.50 4.75 23.97
N ALA A 124 7.75 5.64 23.33
CA ALA A 124 8.30 6.68 22.46
C ALA A 124 9.09 7.72 23.27
N ARG A 125 8.59 8.11 24.45
CA ARG A 125 9.28 9.05 25.36
C ARG A 125 10.58 8.46 25.91
N ASP A 126 10.57 7.17 26.26
CA ASP A 126 11.76 6.42 26.71
C ASP A 126 12.81 6.33 25.59
N LEU A 127 12.39 6.14 24.34
CA LEU A 127 13.29 6.14 23.19
C LEU A 127 13.95 7.51 23.00
N LEU A 128 13.20 8.60 23.06
CA LEU A 128 13.76 9.96 22.97
C LEU A 128 14.74 10.24 24.13
N LYS A 129 14.47 9.72 25.33
CA LYS A 129 15.42 9.80 26.46
C LYS A 129 16.69 9.01 26.19
N ARG A 130 16.60 7.80 25.61
CA ARG A 130 17.79 7.02 25.20
C ARG A 130 18.60 7.76 24.13
N LEU A 131 17.97 8.58 23.29
CA LEU A 131 18.63 9.48 22.33
C LEU A 131 19.23 10.75 22.98
N GLY A 132 19.12 10.89 24.31
CA GLY A 132 19.74 11.96 25.08
C GLY A 132 18.79 13.05 25.57
N SER A 133 17.51 13.02 25.19
CA SER A 133 16.53 14.04 25.60
C SER A 133 16.40 14.09 27.12
N LYS A 134 16.50 15.29 27.68
CA LYS A 134 16.20 15.56 29.09
C LYS A 134 14.75 16.01 29.28
N LYS A 135 14.05 16.37 28.20
CA LYS A 135 12.70 16.94 28.26
C LYS A 135 11.59 16.00 27.74
N SER A 136 11.91 14.90 27.08
CA SER A 136 10.91 13.99 26.48
C SER A 136 9.83 13.48 27.45
N HIS A 137 10.14 13.34 28.74
CA HIS A 137 9.18 12.91 29.76
C HIS A 137 8.35 14.06 30.35
N VAL A 138 8.76 15.30 30.17
CA VAL A 138 8.10 16.47 30.77
C VAL A 138 7.35 17.31 29.75
N ILE A 139 7.66 17.20 28.46
CA ILE A 139 6.88 17.84 27.40
C ILE A 139 5.44 17.32 27.42
N SER A 140 4.51 18.26 27.35
CA SER A 140 3.08 18.07 27.56
C SER A 140 2.28 18.92 26.57
N TRP A 141 0.95 18.92 26.75
CA TRP A 141 -0.02 19.55 25.87
C TRP A 141 0.43 20.93 25.36
N ARG A 142 0.64 21.04 24.03
CA ARG A 142 1.00 22.28 23.32
C ARG A 142 2.31 22.94 23.79
N ASP A 143 3.22 22.17 24.38
CA ASP A 143 4.58 22.62 24.64
C ASP A 143 5.38 22.69 23.33
N MET A 144 6.22 23.72 23.21
CA MET A 144 7.15 23.85 22.08
C MET A 144 8.48 23.21 22.46
N TRP A 145 9.06 22.43 21.56
CA TRP A 145 10.26 21.65 21.83
C TRP A 145 11.10 21.48 20.57
N ALA A 146 12.41 21.67 20.72
CA ALA A 146 13.39 21.37 19.68
C ALA A 146 14.61 20.68 20.29
N MET A 147 15.16 19.69 19.58
CA MET A 147 16.32 18.92 20.01
C MET A 147 17.19 18.54 18.82
N VAL A 148 18.52 18.61 19.01
CA VAL A 148 19.51 18.12 18.05
C VAL A 148 20.44 17.15 18.76
N THR A 149 20.58 15.92 18.24
CA THR A 149 21.38 14.85 18.86
C THR A 149 22.05 13.97 17.82
N GLN A 150 23.12 13.27 18.21
CA GLN A 150 23.69 12.19 17.41
C GLN A 150 23.18 10.84 17.91
N LYS A 151 22.63 10.00 17.03
CA LYS A 151 22.17 8.66 17.42
C LYS A 151 23.35 7.82 17.90
N GLY A 152 23.23 7.21 19.09
CA GLY A 152 24.32 6.48 19.74
C GLY A 152 25.47 7.36 20.25
N GLY A 153 25.33 8.69 20.14
CA GLY A 153 26.34 9.66 20.52
C GLY A 153 25.85 10.69 21.54
N LYS A 154 26.32 11.93 21.41
CA LYS A 154 25.98 13.03 22.33
C LYS A 154 24.81 13.86 21.81
N MET A 155 24.04 14.42 22.74
CA MET A 155 23.08 15.49 22.44
C MET A 155 23.81 16.83 22.31
N TYR A 156 23.55 17.57 21.24
CA TYR A 156 24.17 18.88 20.97
C TYR A 156 23.38 20.02 21.62
N GLY A 157 22.05 19.91 21.65
CA GLY A 157 21.22 20.88 22.34
C GLY A 157 19.75 20.49 22.38
N GLU A 158 19.04 21.09 23.33
CA GLU A 158 17.61 20.89 23.56
C GLU A 158 17.04 22.16 24.18
N THR A 159 15.91 22.63 23.67
CA THR A 159 15.18 23.78 24.21
C THR A 159 13.69 23.45 24.24
N TYR A 160 12.97 24.03 25.20
CA TYR A 160 11.53 23.84 25.29
C TYR A 160 10.86 25.04 25.98
N SER A 161 9.57 25.20 25.71
CA SER A 161 8.72 26.22 26.32
C SER A 161 7.38 25.59 26.67
N LYS A 162 6.98 25.76 27.94
CA LYS A 162 5.76 25.16 28.47
C LYS A 162 4.54 26.01 28.14
N SER A 163 3.44 25.39 27.76
CA SER A 163 2.16 26.07 27.63
C SER A 163 1.67 26.56 29.01
N PRO A 164 1.35 27.85 29.17
CA PRO A 164 0.92 28.38 30.47
C PRO A 164 -0.48 27.90 30.86
N GLU A 165 -1.36 27.71 29.88
CA GLU A 165 -2.76 27.32 30.06
C GLU A 165 -3.22 26.37 28.95
N PHE A 166 -4.27 25.59 29.21
CA PHE A 166 -4.83 24.62 28.26
C PHE A 166 -5.21 25.21 26.90
N ASN A 167 -5.72 26.44 26.87
CA ASN A 167 -6.16 27.14 25.66
C ASN A 167 -5.04 27.91 24.95
N SER A 168 -3.82 27.84 25.46
CA SER A 168 -2.64 28.51 24.92
C SER A 168 -1.59 27.50 24.46
N TRP A 169 -0.53 28.01 23.83
CA TRP A 169 0.64 27.23 23.43
C TRP A 169 1.87 27.77 24.15
N GLY A 170 2.91 26.93 24.27
CA GLY A 170 4.23 27.39 24.68
C GLY A 170 4.75 28.48 23.73
N ALA A 171 5.50 29.45 24.27
CA ALA A 171 6.15 30.46 23.45
C ALA A 171 7.09 29.79 22.41
N PRO A 172 7.23 30.35 21.18
CA PRO A 172 8.14 29.82 20.18
C PRO A 172 9.57 29.66 20.73
N VAL A 173 10.23 28.56 20.37
CA VAL A 173 11.62 28.30 20.76
C VAL A 173 12.52 28.24 19.55
N LEU A 174 13.73 28.78 19.71
CA LEU A 174 14.82 28.71 18.75
C LEU A 174 15.99 27.99 19.42
N LEU A 175 16.41 26.87 18.83
CA LEU A 175 17.63 26.16 19.19
C LEU A 175 18.70 26.47 18.16
N LYS A 176 19.88 26.92 18.59
CA LYS A 176 21.06 27.10 17.75
C LYS A 176 22.20 26.28 18.32
N VAL A 177 22.79 25.40 17.51
CA VAL A 177 23.88 24.50 17.92
C VAL A 177 24.94 24.39 16.82
N GLU A 178 26.17 24.05 17.23
CA GLU A 178 27.25 23.68 16.33
C GLU A 178 27.50 22.16 16.42
N VAL A 179 27.50 21.49 15.28
CA VAL A 179 27.69 20.03 15.15
C VAL A 179 28.99 19.77 14.41
N PRO A 180 30.03 19.18 15.05
CA PRO A 180 31.25 18.82 14.35
C PRO A 180 31.00 17.72 13.32
N LEU A 181 31.50 17.91 12.11
CA LEU A 181 31.50 16.89 11.06
C LEU A 181 32.54 15.82 11.35
N VAL A 182 32.24 14.58 10.98
CA VAL A 182 33.19 13.46 11.02
C VAL A 182 33.83 13.23 9.65
N PRO A 183 35.01 12.59 9.57
CA PRO A 183 35.57 12.13 8.31
C PRO A 183 34.58 11.25 7.53
N VAL A 184 34.58 11.36 6.21
CA VAL A 184 33.70 10.55 5.34
C VAL A 184 33.94 9.06 5.54
N GLU A 185 35.21 8.67 5.74
CA GLU A 185 35.64 7.29 6.00
C GLU A 185 34.93 6.68 7.22
N ASP A 186 34.69 7.48 8.26
CA ASP A 186 34.00 7.05 9.48
C ASP A 186 32.47 7.01 9.33
N SER A 187 31.95 7.53 8.20
CA SER A 187 30.51 7.58 7.90
C SER A 187 30.03 6.47 6.98
N GLU A 188 30.97 5.73 6.38
CA GLU A 188 30.69 4.65 5.43
C GLU A 188 30.91 3.26 6.05
N CYS A 189 30.18 2.27 5.55
CA CYS A 189 30.35 0.88 5.95
C CYS A 189 31.37 0.16 5.05
N ASP A 190 32.24 -0.64 5.66
CA ASP A 190 33.23 -1.49 4.96
C ASP A 190 32.61 -2.80 4.44
N TRP A 191 31.63 -2.68 3.54
CA TRP A 191 31.03 -3.85 2.90
C TRP A 191 31.92 -4.40 1.77
N PRO A 192 31.91 -5.73 1.52
CA PRO A 192 32.64 -6.34 0.42
C PRO A 192 32.34 -5.68 -0.93
N ASP A 193 33.35 -5.60 -1.79
CA ASP A 193 33.23 -4.95 -3.09
C ASP A 193 32.51 -5.84 -4.13
N ASN A 194 31.21 -5.60 -4.34
CA ASN A 194 30.38 -6.30 -5.32
C ASN A 194 29.21 -5.41 -5.78
N GLU A 195 28.52 -5.81 -6.85
CA GLU A 195 27.43 -5.04 -7.47
C GLU A 195 26.26 -4.76 -6.50
N GLU A 196 25.93 -5.72 -5.62
CA GLU A 196 24.89 -5.52 -4.61
C GLU A 196 25.28 -4.42 -3.62
N ASN A 197 26.51 -4.45 -3.12
CA ASN A 197 27.00 -3.47 -2.16
C ASN A 197 27.31 -2.12 -2.80
N HIS A 198 27.57 -2.05 -4.11
CA HIS A 198 27.60 -0.77 -4.84
C HIS A 198 26.24 -0.09 -4.82
N ARG A 199 25.16 -0.82 -5.13
CA ARG A 199 23.79 -0.31 -5.02
C ARG A 199 23.45 0.08 -3.58
N ARG A 200 23.85 -0.74 -2.61
CA ARG A 200 23.65 -0.47 -1.18
C ARG A 200 24.35 0.80 -0.73
N ARG A 201 25.63 1.00 -1.07
CA ARG A 201 26.39 2.23 -0.76
C ARG A 201 25.73 3.46 -1.38
N ALA A 202 25.37 3.38 -2.67
CA ALA A 202 24.68 4.47 -3.36
C ALA A 202 23.39 4.88 -2.64
N PHE A 203 22.61 3.92 -2.15
CA PHE A 203 21.38 4.17 -1.41
C PHE A 203 21.63 4.67 0.01
N CYS A 204 22.39 3.92 0.83
CA CYS A 204 22.57 4.18 2.26
C CYS A 204 23.40 5.42 2.60
N ASN A 205 24.15 5.97 1.64
CA ASN A 205 24.87 7.24 1.81
C ASN A 205 23.96 8.46 1.58
N HIS A 206 22.80 8.29 0.93
CA HIS A 206 21.87 9.37 0.58
C HIS A 206 20.52 9.25 1.27
N ILE A 207 20.07 8.03 1.59
CA ILE A 207 18.74 7.73 2.14
C ILE A 207 18.88 6.96 3.45
N GLU A 208 18.05 7.32 4.43
CA GLU A 208 18.06 6.73 5.76
C GLU A 208 16.66 6.27 6.22
N GLY A 209 16.61 5.42 7.24
CA GLY A 209 15.36 4.90 7.81
C GLY A 209 14.88 3.60 7.19
N TYR A 210 15.78 2.83 6.57
CA TYR A 210 15.51 1.50 6.00
C TYR A 210 16.13 0.35 6.84
N GLY A 211 16.62 0.67 8.05
CA GLY A 211 17.03 -0.29 9.06
C GLY A 211 18.16 -1.20 8.58
N SER A 212 17.92 -2.52 8.69
CA SER A 212 18.91 -3.55 8.33
C SER A 212 19.48 -3.44 6.92
N VAL A 213 18.86 -2.74 5.97
CA VAL A 213 19.47 -2.48 4.65
C VAL A 213 20.82 -1.76 4.79
N CYS A 214 20.92 -0.83 5.73
CA CYS A 214 22.10 0.00 5.92
C CYS A 214 22.93 -0.44 7.14
N SER A 215 22.68 -1.64 7.67
CA SER A 215 23.50 -2.23 8.73
C SER A 215 24.90 -2.54 8.22
N CYS A 216 25.93 -1.95 8.85
CA CYS A 216 27.32 -2.27 8.51
C CYS A 216 27.70 -3.71 8.88
N ALA A 217 27.09 -4.28 9.93
CA ALA A 217 27.47 -5.59 10.47
C ALA A 217 26.69 -6.76 9.85
N ASP A 218 25.39 -6.60 9.68
CA ASP A 218 24.48 -7.63 9.15
C ASP A 218 23.47 -7.00 8.17
N PRO A 219 23.91 -6.68 6.95
CA PRO A 219 23.08 -6.03 5.96
C PRO A 219 22.01 -6.97 5.40
N ALA A 220 20.74 -6.52 5.37
CA ALA A 220 19.65 -7.30 4.77
C ALA A 220 19.89 -7.54 3.26
N PRO A 221 19.54 -8.72 2.73
CA PRO A 221 19.78 -9.06 1.32
C PRO A 221 18.98 -8.15 0.37
N LEU A 222 19.60 -7.76 -0.75
CA LEU A 222 18.94 -7.02 -1.84
C LEU A 222 18.71 -7.88 -3.08
N THR A 223 19.36 -9.04 -3.14
CA THR A 223 19.18 -10.03 -4.20
C THR A 223 18.47 -11.25 -3.61
N PHE A 224 17.44 -11.71 -4.31
CA PHE A 224 16.60 -12.84 -3.90
C PHE A 224 16.75 -13.97 -4.92
N SER A 225 16.69 -15.21 -4.46
CA SER A 225 16.74 -16.41 -5.30
C SER A 225 15.59 -17.35 -4.93
N PRO A 226 14.33 -16.96 -5.21
CA PRO A 226 13.18 -17.79 -4.89
C PRO A 226 13.10 -19.02 -5.80
N GLU A 227 12.41 -20.06 -5.32
CA GLU A 227 12.21 -21.29 -6.10
C GLU A 227 11.47 -21.02 -7.42
N PRO A 228 11.80 -21.74 -8.50
CA PRO A 228 11.09 -21.61 -9.77
C PRO A 228 9.70 -22.25 -9.70
N VAL A 229 8.77 -21.71 -10.50
CA VAL A 229 7.46 -22.35 -10.73
C VAL A 229 7.57 -23.27 -11.95
N PRO A 230 7.24 -24.58 -11.84
CA PRO A 230 7.23 -25.49 -12.98
C PRO A 230 6.23 -25.06 -14.06
N ASN A 231 6.63 -25.12 -15.33
CA ASN A 231 5.79 -24.74 -16.48
C ASN A 231 5.14 -23.34 -16.32
N ASN A 232 5.89 -22.38 -15.79
CA ASN A 232 5.40 -21.04 -15.49
C ASN A 232 4.89 -20.31 -16.75
N ARG A 233 3.58 -20.26 -16.92
CA ARG A 233 2.90 -19.59 -18.04
C ARG A 233 2.95 -18.07 -17.96
N VAL A 234 3.29 -17.52 -16.79
CA VAL A 234 3.38 -16.07 -16.56
C VAL A 234 4.81 -15.58 -16.41
N ARG A 235 5.82 -16.41 -16.74
CA ARG A 235 7.25 -16.03 -16.66
C ARG A 235 7.60 -14.78 -17.47
N ASP A 236 6.97 -14.64 -18.63
CA ASP A 236 7.20 -13.55 -19.58
C ASP A 236 6.01 -12.58 -19.65
N VAL A 237 5.12 -12.62 -18.65
CA VAL A 237 4.05 -11.62 -18.50
C VAL A 237 4.62 -10.41 -17.75
N PRO A 238 4.56 -9.19 -18.32
CA PRO A 238 5.03 -7.98 -17.65
C PRO A 238 4.27 -7.69 -16.37
N VAL A 239 4.98 -7.20 -15.36
CA VAL A 239 4.43 -6.76 -14.07
C VAL A 239 4.55 -5.24 -13.99
N ALA A 240 3.42 -4.55 -13.98
CA ALA A 240 3.31 -3.10 -13.82
C ALA A 240 3.00 -2.78 -12.36
N ILE A 241 3.93 -2.13 -11.68
CA ILE A 241 3.75 -1.61 -10.33
C ILE A 241 3.32 -0.15 -10.42
N VAL A 242 2.19 0.19 -9.82
CA VAL A 242 1.70 1.58 -9.72
C VAL A 242 2.12 2.16 -8.37
N ALA A 243 3.00 3.16 -8.41
CA ALA A 243 3.61 3.76 -7.23
C ALA A 243 3.50 5.30 -7.24
N SER A 244 3.70 5.91 -6.08
CA SER A 244 3.73 7.36 -5.89
C SER A 244 4.82 7.73 -4.86
N ASN A 245 4.58 8.75 -4.02
CA ASN A 245 5.52 9.20 -3.01
C ASN A 245 5.37 8.43 -1.67
N ARG A 246 5.37 7.09 -1.71
CA ARG A 246 5.34 6.23 -0.50
C ARG A 246 6.46 5.20 -0.56
N PRO A 247 7.73 5.63 -0.51
CA PRO A 247 8.88 4.78 -0.82
C PRO A 247 9.03 3.58 0.15
N HIS A 248 8.61 3.72 1.41
CA HIS A 248 8.59 2.63 2.39
C HIS A 248 7.59 1.52 2.04
N TYR A 249 6.44 1.90 1.46
CA TYR A 249 5.44 0.94 1.00
C TYR A 249 6.00 0.20 -0.22
N LEU A 250 6.52 0.95 -1.20
CA LEU A 250 7.17 0.40 -2.38
C LEU A 250 8.31 -0.57 -2.00
N TYR A 251 9.16 -0.21 -1.04
CA TYR A 251 10.25 -1.06 -0.55
C TYR A 251 9.72 -2.38 0.02
N ARG A 252 8.71 -2.32 0.91
CA ARG A 252 8.09 -3.51 1.51
C ARG A 252 7.47 -4.41 0.43
N MET A 253 6.68 -3.84 -0.47
CA MET A 253 6.01 -4.58 -1.53
C MET A 253 7.05 -5.25 -2.45
N LEU A 254 8.09 -4.54 -2.90
CA LEU A 254 9.14 -5.11 -3.75
C LEU A 254 9.86 -6.27 -3.09
N ARG A 255 10.10 -6.23 -1.77
CA ARG A 255 10.69 -7.36 -1.04
C ARG A 255 9.80 -8.60 -1.10
N SER A 256 8.49 -8.44 -0.85
CA SER A 256 7.56 -9.57 -0.93
C SER A 256 7.47 -10.13 -2.36
N LEU A 257 7.39 -9.26 -3.36
CA LEU A 257 7.31 -9.63 -4.78
C LEU A 257 8.55 -10.37 -5.28
N LEU A 258 9.75 -9.86 -4.95
CA LEU A 258 11.02 -10.46 -5.38
C LEU A 258 11.35 -11.75 -4.62
N SER A 259 10.66 -12.01 -3.50
CA SER A 259 10.76 -13.27 -2.76
C SER A 259 9.73 -14.31 -3.22
N ALA A 260 8.75 -13.95 -4.06
CA ALA A 260 7.73 -14.87 -4.52
C ALA A 260 8.29 -15.87 -5.54
N HIS A 261 7.82 -17.12 -5.45
CA HIS A 261 8.27 -18.19 -6.34
C HIS A 261 7.95 -17.89 -7.80
N GLY A 262 8.90 -18.14 -8.70
CA GLY A 262 8.73 -17.95 -10.15
C GLY A 262 8.76 -16.49 -10.63
N VAL A 263 9.12 -15.52 -9.78
CA VAL A 263 9.30 -14.11 -10.19
C VAL A 263 10.37 -13.98 -11.28
N ASN A 264 10.12 -13.07 -12.23
CA ASN A 264 11.11 -12.66 -13.23
C ASN A 264 11.37 -11.16 -13.11
N PRO A 265 12.46 -10.73 -12.43
CA PRO A 265 12.74 -9.31 -12.19
C PRO A 265 12.84 -8.46 -13.47
N ARG A 266 13.21 -9.05 -14.62
CA ARG A 266 13.31 -8.35 -15.91
C ARG A 266 11.97 -7.89 -16.47
N MET A 267 10.88 -8.51 -16.01
CA MET A 267 9.50 -8.21 -16.42
C MET A 267 8.85 -7.14 -15.54
N ILE A 268 9.49 -6.73 -14.46
CA ILE A 268 8.95 -5.76 -13.50
C ILE A 268 9.28 -4.33 -13.96
N THR A 269 8.27 -3.46 -13.96
CA THR A 269 8.45 -2.02 -14.16
C THR A 269 7.63 -1.27 -13.10
N VAL A 270 8.28 -0.35 -12.38
CA VAL A 270 7.66 0.54 -11.39
C VAL A 270 7.37 1.87 -12.05
N PHE A 271 6.10 2.25 -12.07
CA PHE A 271 5.62 3.52 -12.59
C PHE A 271 5.31 4.47 -11.44
N ILE A 272 6.08 5.56 -11.34
CA ILE A 272 6.02 6.52 -10.25
C ILE A 272 5.28 7.77 -10.73
N ASP A 273 4.16 8.11 -10.07
CA ASP A 273 3.36 9.30 -10.35
C ASP A 273 3.99 10.59 -9.81
N GLY A 274 5.10 11.02 -10.41
CA GLY A 274 5.85 12.22 -10.05
C GLY A 274 7.37 12.01 -10.08
N TYR A 275 8.12 13.12 -10.04
CA TYR A 275 9.58 13.12 -10.00
C TYR A 275 10.10 13.05 -8.57
N PHE A 276 9.72 11.99 -7.85
CA PHE A 276 10.18 11.75 -6.48
C PHE A 276 11.48 10.92 -6.50
N GLU A 277 12.50 11.42 -5.80
CA GLU A 277 13.82 10.79 -5.74
C GLU A 277 13.80 9.50 -4.90
N GLU A 278 13.29 9.54 -3.67
CA GLU A 278 13.32 8.39 -2.74
C GLU A 278 12.64 7.13 -3.33
N PRO A 279 11.44 7.18 -3.95
CA PRO A 279 10.86 6.02 -4.62
C PRO A 279 11.69 5.50 -5.80
N LEU A 280 12.32 6.39 -6.58
CA LEU A 280 13.17 6.00 -7.70
C LEU A 280 14.45 5.30 -7.19
N GLU A 281 15.07 5.81 -6.13
CA GLU A 281 16.23 5.17 -5.51
C GLU A 281 15.89 3.79 -4.94
N VAL A 282 14.69 3.58 -4.41
CA VAL A 282 14.23 2.23 -4.01
C VAL A 282 14.20 1.27 -5.22
N THR A 283 13.80 1.73 -6.41
CA THR A 283 13.85 0.88 -7.62
C THR A 283 15.29 0.52 -8.00
N LYS A 284 16.21 1.48 -7.91
CA LYS A 284 17.65 1.28 -8.19
C LYS A 284 18.27 0.35 -7.15
N LEU A 285 17.89 0.47 -5.88
CA LEU A 285 18.34 -0.40 -4.79
C LEU A 285 18.08 -1.87 -5.11
N PHE A 286 16.94 -2.22 -5.72
CA PHE A 286 16.60 -3.58 -6.12
C PHE A 286 16.96 -3.93 -7.58
N ASN A 287 17.59 -3.02 -8.32
CA ASN A 287 17.88 -3.18 -9.75
C ASN A 287 16.62 -3.45 -10.60
N ILE A 288 15.53 -2.74 -10.29
CA ILE A 288 14.25 -2.81 -10.99
C ILE A 288 14.07 -1.57 -11.85
N ARG A 289 13.42 -1.72 -13.00
CA ARG A 289 13.14 -0.61 -13.91
C ARG A 289 12.14 0.36 -13.28
N GLY A 290 12.57 1.58 -12.96
CA GLY A 290 11.70 2.69 -12.57
C GLY A 290 11.43 3.65 -13.72
N ILE A 291 10.19 4.09 -13.88
CA ILE A 291 9.75 5.11 -14.83
C ILE A 291 8.95 6.17 -14.07
N GLN A 292 9.38 7.42 -14.12
CA GLN A 292 8.66 8.55 -13.54
C GLN A 292 7.75 9.19 -14.58
N HIS A 293 6.53 9.53 -14.18
CA HIS A 293 5.55 10.21 -15.02
C HIS A 293 5.26 11.61 -14.47
N THR A 294 5.06 12.57 -15.38
CA THR A 294 4.51 13.87 -15.00
C THR A 294 3.04 13.68 -14.60
N PRO A 295 2.63 14.07 -13.38
CA PRO A 295 1.25 13.90 -12.95
C PRO A 295 0.26 14.72 -13.79
N ILE A 296 -0.89 14.13 -14.13
CA ILE A 296 -1.94 14.79 -14.93
C ILE A 296 -3.27 14.70 -14.19
N GLY A 297 -3.93 15.82 -13.93
CA GLY A 297 -5.20 15.89 -13.20
C GLY A 297 -5.00 16.04 -11.68
N MET A 298 -6.07 15.85 -10.91
CA MET A 298 -6.08 16.01 -9.45
C MET A 298 -6.82 14.87 -8.77
N LYS A 299 -6.47 14.59 -7.50
CA LYS A 299 -7.12 13.55 -6.68
C LYS A 299 -7.28 12.23 -7.45
N ASN A 300 -8.49 11.67 -7.51
CA ASN A 300 -8.78 10.38 -8.13
C ASN A 300 -8.55 10.42 -9.65
N ALA A 301 -8.75 11.58 -10.31
CA ALA A 301 -8.46 11.73 -11.73
C ALA A 301 -6.96 11.60 -12.03
N ARG A 302 -6.10 12.10 -11.13
CA ARG A 302 -4.64 11.94 -11.23
C ARG A 302 -4.23 10.48 -11.23
N ILE A 303 -4.77 9.70 -10.29
CA ILE A 303 -4.56 8.26 -10.21
C ILE A 303 -5.05 7.57 -11.49
N SER A 304 -6.25 7.92 -11.95
CA SER A 304 -6.83 7.36 -13.18
C SER A 304 -5.94 7.59 -14.41
N GLN A 305 -5.39 8.80 -14.58
CA GLN A 305 -4.46 9.08 -15.69
C GLN A 305 -3.12 8.34 -15.54
N HIS A 306 -2.62 8.20 -14.30
CA HIS A 306 -1.39 7.45 -14.05
C HIS A 306 -1.55 5.96 -14.39
N TYR A 307 -2.69 5.36 -14.05
CA TYR A 307 -3.03 3.99 -14.45
C TYR A 307 -3.03 3.84 -15.98
N LYS A 308 -3.72 4.74 -16.69
CA LYS A 308 -3.72 4.75 -18.16
C LYS A 308 -2.30 4.83 -18.72
N ALA A 309 -1.52 5.80 -18.28
CA ALA A 309 -0.15 6.00 -18.76
C ALA A 309 0.73 4.75 -18.53
N SER A 310 0.62 4.15 -17.34
CA SER A 310 1.38 2.96 -16.93
C SER A 310 1.01 1.73 -17.76
N LEU A 311 -0.28 1.47 -17.96
CA LEU A 311 -0.77 0.34 -18.78
C LEU A 311 -0.40 0.52 -20.25
N THR A 312 -0.57 1.73 -20.79
CA THR A 312 -0.14 2.07 -22.15
C THR A 312 1.35 1.85 -22.34
N ALA A 313 2.18 2.37 -21.43
CA ALA A 313 3.62 2.21 -21.46
C ALA A 313 4.05 0.74 -21.35
N THR A 314 3.39 -0.04 -20.48
CA THR A 314 3.66 -1.48 -20.33
C THR A 314 3.52 -2.23 -21.65
N PHE A 315 2.38 -2.08 -22.35
CA PHE A 315 2.16 -2.78 -23.63
C PHE A 315 3.00 -2.21 -24.81
N ASN A 316 3.57 -1.03 -24.66
CA ASN A 316 4.54 -0.47 -25.61
C ASN A 316 5.96 -1.02 -25.35
N LEU A 317 6.37 -1.15 -24.09
CA LEU A 317 7.65 -1.74 -23.69
C LEU A 317 7.72 -3.24 -24.01
N PHE A 318 6.57 -3.91 -23.95
CA PHE A 318 6.42 -5.34 -24.23
C PHE A 318 5.39 -5.54 -25.35
N PRO A 319 5.78 -5.31 -26.63
CA PRO A 319 4.85 -5.32 -27.76
C PRO A 319 4.19 -6.69 -27.99
N ASP A 320 4.88 -7.78 -27.68
CA ASP A 320 4.38 -9.14 -27.87
C ASP A 320 3.52 -9.64 -26.69
N ALA A 321 3.54 -8.94 -25.55
CA ALA A 321 2.82 -9.35 -24.35
C ALA A 321 1.30 -9.27 -24.55
N GLN A 322 0.62 -10.40 -24.36
CA GLN A 322 -0.85 -10.52 -24.42
C GLN A 322 -1.54 -10.20 -23.09
N TYR A 323 -0.77 -10.18 -22.00
CA TYR A 323 -1.26 -9.93 -20.65
C TYR A 323 -0.32 -8.99 -19.91
N ALA A 324 -0.80 -8.37 -18.84
CA ALA A 324 0.02 -7.67 -17.85
C ALA A 324 -0.53 -7.92 -16.46
N ILE A 325 0.34 -8.15 -15.48
CA ILE A 325 -0.03 -8.20 -14.05
C ILE A 325 0.13 -6.79 -13.48
N VAL A 326 -0.86 -6.32 -12.74
CA VAL A 326 -0.91 -4.96 -12.17
C VAL A 326 -0.95 -5.07 -10.64
N ILE A 327 -0.02 -4.39 -9.97
CA ILE A 327 0.17 -4.41 -8.52
C ILE A 327 0.32 -2.96 -8.01
N GLU A 328 -0.27 -2.64 -6.86
CA GLU A 328 -0.10 -1.35 -6.18
C GLU A 328 1.05 -1.43 -5.16
N GLU A 329 1.68 -0.29 -4.84
CA GLU A 329 2.84 -0.24 -3.93
C GLU A 329 2.54 -0.61 -2.47
N ASP A 330 1.27 -0.73 -2.07
CA ASP A 330 0.79 -1.00 -0.71
C ASP A 330 0.26 -2.43 -0.51
N LEU A 331 0.72 -3.37 -1.35
CA LEU A 331 0.38 -4.79 -1.29
C LEU A 331 1.57 -5.66 -0.86
N ASP A 332 1.38 -6.55 0.10
CA ASP A 332 2.25 -7.72 0.23
C ASP A 332 1.78 -8.80 -0.76
N VAL A 333 2.75 -9.51 -1.34
CA VAL A 333 2.52 -10.57 -2.33
C VAL A 333 2.78 -11.95 -1.71
N SER A 334 1.84 -12.88 -1.90
CA SER A 334 1.94 -14.26 -1.40
C SER A 334 3.10 -15.01 -2.08
N PRO A 335 3.79 -15.93 -1.37
CA PRO A 335 4.86 -16.74 -1.98
C PRO A 335 4.42 -17.54 -3.22
N ASP A 336 3.16 -17.95 -3.33
CA ASP A 336 2.60 -18.69 -4.48
C ASP A 336 1.97 -17.79 -5.57
N PHE A 337 2.14 -16.47 -5.51
CA PHE A 337 1.43 -15.52 -6.39
C PHE A 337 1.57 -15.81 -7.89
N PHE A 338 2.79 -16.06 -8.38
CA PHE A 338 2.98 -16.41 -9.80
C PHE A 338 2.52 -17.84 -10.11
N SER A 339 2.54 -18.77 -9.15
CA SER A 339 1.95 -20.10 -9.32
C SER A 339 0.44 -20.01 -9.51
N TYR A 340 -0.24 -19.18 -8.71
CA TYR A 340 -1.67 -18.91 -8.84
C TYR A 340 -2.03 -18.37 -10.23
N PHE A 341 -1.32 -17.33 -10.70
CA PHE A 341 -1.57 -16.79 -12.05
C PHE A 341 -1.16 -17.76 -13.16
N SER A 342 -0.08 -18.52 -13.00
CA SER A 342 0.33 -19.54 -13.98
C SER A 342 -0.73 -20.62 -14.18
N GLN A 343 -1.38 -21.07 -13.09
CA GLN A 343 -2.44 -22.08 -13.14
C GLN A 343 -3.75 -21.55 -13.73
N THR A 344 -4.07 -20.27 -13.46
CA THR A 344 -5.37 -19.67 -13.81
C THR A 344 -5.37 -18.91 -15.14
N LEU A 345 -4.21 -18.51 -15.69
CA LEU A 345 -4.11 -17.71 -16.92
C LEU A 345 -4.96 -18.26 -18.07
N ARG A 346 -4.96 -19.58 -18.24
CA ARG A 346 -5.73 -20.27 -19.30
C ARG A 346 -7.23 -19.98 -19.27
N LEU A 347 -7.78 -19.61 -18.12
CA LEU A 347 -9.20 -19.28 -18.01
C LEU A 347 -9.53 -18.02 -18.84
N LEU A 348 -8.62 -17.03 -18.90
CA LEU A 348 -8.78 -15.84 -19.75
C LEU A 348 -8.59 -16.11 -21.25
N GLU A 349 -7.93 -17.22 -21.58
CA GLU A 349 -7.75 -17.71 -22.96
C GLU A 349 -8.98 -18.47 -23.44
N GLU A 350 -9.59 -19.26 -22.54
CA GLU A 350 -10.60 -20.25 -22.86
C GLU A 350 -12.05 -19.77 -22.60
N ASP A 351 -12.28 -18.72 -21.81
CA ASP A 351 -13.62 -18.23 -21.44
C ASP A 351 -13.73 -16.68 -21.55
N ASP A 352 -14.32 -16.20 -22.64
CA ASP A 352 -14.54 -14.76 -22.92
C ASP A 352 -15.51 -14.07 -21.95
N SER A 353 -16.23 -14.83 -21.11
CA SER A 353 -17.06 -14.25 -20.06
C SER A 353 -16.24 -13.79 -18.83
N ILE A 354 -14.94 -14.09 -18.80
CA ILE A 354 -14.04 -13.65 -17.74
C ILE A 354 -13.43 -12.30 -18.09
N TYR A 355 -13.62 -11.33 -17.20
CA TYR A 355 -13.11 -9.97 -17.30
C TYR A 355 -11.67 -9.84 -16.81
N CYS A 356 -11.36 -10.50 -15.69
CA CYS A 356 -10.04 -10.48 -15.06
C CYS A 356 -9.82 -11.68 -14.15
N ILE A 357 -8.57 -11.91 -13.74
CA ILE A 357 -8.24 -12.75 -12.58
C ILE A 357 -7.60 -11.84 -11.56
N SER A 358 -8.12 -11.82 -10.33
CA SER A 358 -7.60 -11.04 -9.22
C SER A 358 -7.08 -11.96 -8.12
N ALA A 359 -6.07 -11.49 -7.39
CA ALA A 359 -5.50 -12.11 -6.21
C ALA A 359 -6.30 -11.79 -4.92
N TRP A 360 -7.33 -10.94 -5.01
CA TRP A 360 -8.04 -10.39 -3.86
C TRP A 360 -9.49 -10.89 -3.77
N ASN A 361 -9.86 -11.41 -2.61
CA ASN A 361 -11.24 -11.71 -2.24
C ASN A 361 -11.78 -10.63 -1.29
N ASP A 362 -12.71 -9.80 -1.75
CA ASP A 362 -13.33 -8.73 -0.97
C ASP A 362 -14.04 -9.22 0.30
N GLN A 363 -14.50 -10.47 0.33
CA GLN A 363 -15.18 -11.08 1.47
C GLN A 363 -14.32 -12.11 2.21
N GLY A 364 -13.04 -12.19 1.86
CA GLY A 364 -12.10 -13.18 2.39
C GLY A 364 -11.35 -12.69 3.62
N TYR A 365 -11.96 -12.85 4.79
CA TYR A 365 -11.39 -12.53 6.10
C TYR A 365 -10.87 -13.81 6.77
N GLU A 366 -10.03 -13.66 7.78
CA GLU A 366 -9.46 -14.79 8.54
C GLU A 366 -10.52 -15.79 9.03
N HIS A 367 -11.73 -15.32 9.36
CA HIS A 367 -12.84 -16.15 9.83
C HIS A 367 -13.83 -16.56 8.73
N THR A 368 -13.67 -16.06 7.50
CA THR A 368 -14.59 -16.33 6.36
C THR A 368 -13.95 -16.94 5.12
N SER A 369 -12.66 -17.24 5.18
CA SER A 369 -11.89 -17.96 4.16
C SER A 369 -11.18 -19.16 4.78
N GLU A 370 -10.99 -20.22 3.99
CA GLU A 370 -10.46 -21.48 4.51
C GLU A 370 -9.60 -22.26 3.50
N ASP A 371 -10.07 -22.47 2.26
CA ASP A 371 -9.39 -23.37 1.31
C ASP A 371 -8.52 -22.57 0.32
N PRO A 372 -7.18 -22.59 0.45
CA PRO A 372 -6.32 -21.84 -0.46
C PRO A 372 -6.39 -22.36 -1.91
N SER A 373 -6.91 -23.57 -2.15
CA SER A 373 -7.02 -24.16 -3.49
C SER A 373 -8.35 -23.84 -4.21
N GLN A 374 -9.31 -23.21 -3.51
CA GLN A 374 -10.64 -22.89 -4.05
C GLN A 374 -10.65 -21.57 -4.81
N LEU A 375 -11.42 -21.53 -5.90
CA LEU A 375 -11.67 -20.35 -6.74
C LEU A 375 -13.16 -20.00 -6.80
N TYR A 376 -13.47 -18.74 -7.04
CA TYR A 376 -14.82 -18.22 -7.25
C TYR A 376 -14.92 -17.35 -8.50
N ARG A 377 -16.12 -17.28 -9.08
CA ARG A 377 -16.50 -16.21 -10.03
C ARG A 377 -17.26 -15.12 -9.28
N VAL A 378 -16.95 -13.86 -9.54
CA VAL A 378 -17.60 -12.70 -8.93
C VAL A 378 -17.93 -11.61 -9.96
N GLU A 379 -19.09 -10.97 -9.82
CA GLU A 379 -19.60 -9.93 -10.72
C GLU A 379 -19.02 -8.53 -10.42
N THR A 380 -17.70 -8.44 -10.25
CA THR A 380 -16.98 -7.18 -10.02
C THR A 380 -15.58 -7.24 -10.60
N MET A 381 -14.82 -6.14 -10.48
CA MET A 381 -13.39 -6.07 -10.75
C MET A 381 -12.68 -5.69 -9.44
N PRO A 382 -12.19 -6.66 -8.65
CA PRO A 382 -11.64 -6.38 -7.32
C PRO A 382 -10.36 -5.53 -7.35
N GLY A 383 -9.51 -5.72 -8.36
CA GLY A 383 -8.20 -5.07 -8.43
C GLY A 383 -7.18 -5.75 -7.52
N LEU A 384 -6.40 -4.95 -6.77
CA LEU A 384 -5.49 -5.36 -5.69
C LEU A 384 -4.61 -6.58 -6.02
N GLY A 385 -3.86 -6.48 -7.14
CA GLY A 385 -3.10 -7.59 -7.71
C GLY A 385 -3.94 -8.39 -8.70
N TRP A 386 -3.89 -8.01 -9.98
CA TRP A 386 -4.77 -8.58 -10.99
C TRP A 386 -4.09 -8.67 -12.36
N ILE A 387 -4.59 -9.55 -13.22
CA ILE A 387 -4.07 -9.72 -14.58
C ILE A 387 -5.04 -9.12 -15.61
N LEU A 388 -4.49 -8.36 -16.54
CA LEU A 388 -5.19 -7.62 -17.59
C LEU A 388 -4.87 -8.21 -18.96
N LYS A 389 -5.90 -8.53 -19.75
CA LYS A 389 -5.76 -8.93 -21.16
C LYS A 389 -5.48 -7.70 -22.03
N ARG A 390 -4.49 -7.78 -22.92
CA ARG A 390 -4.09 -6.69 -23.84
C ARG A 390 -5.26 -6.24 -24.70
N SER A 391 -6.00 -7.17 -25.31
CA SER A 391 -7.13 -6.84 -26.18
C SER A 391 -8.21 -6.07 -25.44
N LEU A 392 -8.57 -6.50 -24.21
CA LEU A 392 -9.49 -5.76 -23.35
C LEU A 392 -9.03 -4.32 -23.14
N TYR A 393 -7.75 -4.12 -22.79
CA TYR A 393 -7.22 -2.77 -22.59
C TYR A 393 -7.22 -1.93 -23.87
N LYS A 394 -6.56 -2.43 -24.92
CA LYS A 394 -6.29 -1.66 -26.14
C LYS A 394 -7.54 -1.41 -26.99
N GLU A 395 -8.46 -2.36 -27.04
CA GLU A 395 -9.62 -2.29 -27.93
C GLU A 395 -10.86 -1.74 -27.23
N GLU A 396 -11.01 -1.94 -25.91
CA GLU A 396 -12.22 -1.52 -25.17
C GLU A 396 -11.97 -0.39 -24.16
N LEU A 397 -10.94 -0.49 -23.32
CA LEU A 397 -10.76 0.42 -22.17
C LEU A 397 -10.03 1.71 -22.55
N GLU A 398 -8.85 1.62 -23.16
CA GLU A 398 -7.96 2.75 -23.48
C GLU A 398 -8.65 3.82 -24.35
N PRO A 399 -9.42 3.47 -25.41
CA PRO A 399 -10.12 4.46 -26.24
C PRO A 399 -11.24 5.21 -25.51
N ARG A 400 -11.80 4.59 -24.45
CA ARG A 400 -12.91 5.13 -23.66
C ARG A 400 -12.51 5.57 -22.26
N TRP A 401 -11.22 5.56 -21.96
CA TRP A 401 -10.70 5.86 -20.63
C TRP A 401 -11.15 7.25 -20.18
N PRO A 402 -11.58 7.44 -18.91
CA PRO A 402 -12.01 8.73 -18.41
C PRO A 402 -10.97 9.82 -18.66
N THR A 403 -11.42 10.98 -19.10
CA THR A 403 -10.56 12.14 -19.37
C THR A 403 -10.11 12.80 -18.06
N PRO A 404 -8.99 13.58 -18.06
CA PRO A 404 -8.39 14.12 -16.84
C PRO A 404 -9.30 15.03 -16.00
N GLU A 405 -10.34 15.62 -16.60
CA GLU A 405 -11.33 16.45 -15.91
C GLU A 405 -12.35 15.64 -15.10
N LYS A 406 -12.46 14.33 -15.34
CA LYS A 406 -13.39 13.45 -14.63
C LYS A 406 -12.75 12.97 -13.33
N LEU A 407 -13.27 13.45 -12.20
CA LEU A 407 -12.91 13.01 -10.84
C LEU A 407 -13.50 11.62 -10.51
N TRP A 408 -13.31 10.65 -11.39
CA TRP A 408 -13.79 9.29 -11.23
C TRP A 408 -12.64 8.37 -10.82
N ASP A 409 -12.93 7.46 -9.89
CA ASP A 409 -12.05 6.34 -9.59
C ASP A 409 -12.03 5.36 -10.78
N TRP A 410 -10.83 4.99 -11.23
CA TRP A 410 -10.63 4.18 -12.43
C TRP A 410 -11.24 2.78 -12.28
N ASP A 411 -11.14 2.19 -11.09
CA ASP A 411 -11.65 0.87 -10.74
C ASP A 411 -13.18 0.88 -10.67
N MET A 412 -13.78 1.91 -10.06
CA MET A 412 -15.23 2.10 -10.04
C MET A 412 -15.78 2.26 -11.46
N TRP A 413 -15.09 3.01 -12.33
CA TRP A 413 -15.44 3.12 -13.74
C TRP A 413 -15.38 1.75 -14.46
N MET A 414 -14.33 0.95 -14.23
CA MET A 414 -14.21 -0.40 -14.80
C MET A 414 -15.30 -1.35 -14.33
N ARG A 415 -15.84 -1.15 -13.11
CA ARG A 415 -16.94 -1.97 -12.56
C ARG A 415 -18.31 -1.64 -13.16
N LEU A 416 -18.47 -0.50 -13.84
CA LEU A 416 -19.75 -0.10 -14.41
C LEU A 416 -20.29 -1.15 -15.41
N PRO A 417 -21.61 -1.39 -15.44
CA PRO A 417 -22.21 -2.39 -16.33
C PRO A 417 -21.84 -2.23 -17.81
N ASP A 418 -21.78 -0.98 -18.31
CA ASP A 418 -21.46 -0.69 -19.72
C ASP A 418 -19.98 -0.92 -20.08
N VAL A 419 -19.11 -1.01 -19.08
CA VAL A 419 -17.66 -1.26 -19.24
C VAL A 419 -17.36 -2.74 -19.03
N ARG A 420 -17.82 -3.31 -17.91
CA ARG A 420 -17.67 -4.73 -17.58
C ARG A 420 -18.47 -5.64 -18.51
N LYS A 421 -19.61 -5.18 -19.03
CA LYS A 421 -20.49 -5.89 -19.97
C LYS A 421 -20.95 -7.27 -19.47
N GLY A 422 -21.26 -7.36 -18.17
CA GLY A 422 -21.72 -8.60 -17.54
C GLY A 422 -20.66 -9.69 -17.35
N ARG A 423 -19.40 -9.44 -17.75
CA ARG A 423 -18.26 -10.34 -17.50
C ARG A 423 -17.90 -10.37 -16.02
N GLU A 424 -17.20 -11.41 -15.59
CA GLU A 424 -16.89 -11.67 -14.17
C GLU A 424 -15.40 -11.84 -13.94
N CYS A 425 -14.92 -11.64 -12.72
CA CYS A 425 -13.53 -11.98 -12.40
C CYS A 425 -13.43 -13.28 -11.61
N ILE A 426 -12.29 -13.96 -11.77
CA ILE A 426 -11.91 -15.09 -10.93
C ILE A 426 -11.14 -14.57 -9.73
N VAL A 427 -11.49 -15.04 -8.54
CA VAL A 427 -10.80 -14.73 -7.27
C VAL A 427 -10.52 -16.03 -6.50
N PRO A 428 -9.46 -16.11 -5.69
CA PRO A 428 -9.26 -17.23 -4.79
C PRO A 428 -10.15 -17.08 -3.56
N ASP A 429 -10.35 -18.16 -2.80
CA ASP A 429 -10.99 -18.08 -1.49
C ASP A 429 -10.11 -17.34 -0.46
N VAL A 430 -8.83 -17.75 -0.35
CA VAL A 430 -7.80 -17.07 0.45
C VAL A 430 -6.99 -16.13 -0.46
N SER A 431 -6.95 -14.84 -0.17
CA SER A 431 -6.26 -13.85 -1.01
C SER A 431 -4.75 -14.13 -1.16
N ARG A 432 -4.19 -13.78 -2.32
CA ARG A 432 -2.74 -13.85 -2.65
C ARG A 432 -2.05 -12.50 -2.55
N THR A 433 -2.79 -11.47 -2.15
CA THR A 433 -2.29 -10.14 -1.82
C THR A 433 -2.86 -9.70 -0.47
N TYR A 434 -2.11 -8.88 0.25
CA TYR A 434 -2.56 -8.25 1.49
C TYR A 434 -2.31 -6.75 1.44
N HIS A 435 -3.36 -5.95 1.59
CA HIS A 435 -3.25 -4.50 1.58
C HIS A 435 -2.83 -3.98 2.96
N PHE A 436 -1.66 -3.36 3.05
CA PHE A 436 -1.10 -2.84 4.30
C PHE A 436 -1.10 -1.31 4.39
N GLY A 437 -1.48 -0.59 3.33
CA GLY A 437 -1.45 0.86 3.31
C GLY A 437 -2.42 1.46 4.33
N SER A 438 -1.92 2.07 5.41
CA SER A 438 -2.75 2.74 6.42
C SER A 438 -2.95 4.23 6.14
N SER A 439 -2.28 4.74 5.11
CA SER A 439 -2.34 6.12 4.64
C SER A 439 -2.40 6.14 3.11
N GLY A 440 -3.33 6.93 2.58
CA GLY A 440 -3.60 7.02 1.14
C GLY A 440 -4.75 7.98 0.84
N LEU A 441 -5.12 8.13 -0.42
CA LEU A 441 -6.12 9.12 -0.85
C LEU A 441 -7.49 8.93 -0.16
N ASN A 442 -7.91 7.67 0.00
CA ASN A 442 -9.19 7.28 0.61
C ASN A 442 -8.99 6.38 1.85
N MET A 443 -7.78 6.36 2.43
CA MET A 443 -7.38 5.41 3.47
C MET A 443 -6.85 6.12 4.71
N ASN A 444 -7.27 5.64 5.87
CA ASN A 444 -6.79 6.07 7.18
C ASN A 444 -6.65 4.85 8.12
N SER A 445 -5.96 5.03 9.25
CA SER A 445 -5.66 3.95 10.20
C SER A 445 -6.90 3.22 10.72
N TYR A 446 -7.96 3.96 11.06
CA TYR A 446 -9.22 3.36 11.49
C TYR A 446 -9.85 2.48 10.41
N PHE A 447 -9.90 2.96 9.17
CA PHE A 447 -10.45 2.20 8.04
C PHE A 447 -9.64 0.94 7.75
N GLN A 448 -8.31 1.04 7.83
CA GLN A 448 -7.40 -0.09 7.67
C GLN A 448 -7.62 -1.16 8.77
N ASP A 449 -7.76 -0.73 10.03
CA ASP A 449 -7.99 -1.63 11.17
C ASP A 449 -9.36 -2.34 11.08
N VAL A 450 -10.40 -1.64 10.60
CA VAL A 450 -11.76 -2.18 10.51
C VAL A 450 -11.90 -3.16 9.35
N TYR A 451 -11.40 -2.82 8.17
CA TYR A 451 -11.71 -3.56 6.94
C TYR A 451 -10.56 -4.36 6.35
N PHE A 452 -9.30 -4.04 6.60
CA PHE A 452 -8.18 -4.69 5.89
C PHE A 452 -7.29 -5.57 6.78
N LYS A 453 -7.11 -5.19 8.05
CA LYS A 453 -6.20 -5.86 8.98
C LYS A 453 -6.46 -7.34 9.20
N LYS A 454 -7.73 -7.77 9.08
CA LYS A 454 -8.16 -9.16 9.30
C LYS A 454 -8.46 -9.90 7.99
N HIS A 455 -8.02 -9.38 6.84
CA HIS A 455 -8.12 -10.13 5.60
C HIS A 455 -7.22 -11.36 5.64
N ALA A 456 -7.74 -12.48 5.15
CA ALA A 456 -6.97 -13.70 5.03
C ALA A 456 -5.89 -13.53 3.95
N PHE A 457 -4.66 -13.96 4.26
CA PHE A 457 -3.53 -13.90 3.35
C PHE A 457 -2.83 -15.26 3.27
N ASN A 458 -2.67 -15.78 2.06
CA ASN A 458 -1.99 -17.05 1.88
C ASN A 458 -0.48 -16.93 2.15
N THR A 459 0.05 -17.87 2.94
CA THR A 459 1.48 -17.99 3.23
C THR A 459 2.08 -19.29 2.70
N GLN A 460 1.26 -20.17 2.10
CA GLN A 460 1.71 -21.44 1.55
C GLN A 460 2.39 -21.23 0.19
N PRO A 461 3.60 -21.77 -0.04
CA PRO A 461 4.42 -21.42 -1.21
C PRO A 461 4.10 -22.16 -2.51
N ALA A 462 3.33 -23.25 -2.45
CA ALA A 462 3.08 -24.10 -3.61
C ALA A 462 1.70 -24.74 -3.56
N VAL A 463 0.65 -23.92 -3.57
CA VAL A 463 -0.74 -24.42 -3.60
C VAL A 463 -1.09 -24.94 -5.00
N GLN A 464 -1.59 -26.16 -5.07
CA GLN A 464 -2.22 -26.71 -6.29
C GLN A 464 -3.71 -26.41 -6.24
N LEU A 465 -4.22 -25.69 -7.25
CA LEU A 465 -5.63 -25.32 -7.32
C LEU A 465 -6.46 -26.54 -7.73
N LYS A 466 -7.59 -26.76 -7.05
CA LYS A 466 -8.49 -27.87 -7.34
C LYS A 466 -9.44 -27.49 -8.47
N GLU A 467 -9.72 -28.44 -9.35
CA GLU A 467 -10.80 -28.36 -10.35
C GLU A 467 -10.86 -27.01 -11.09
N ILE A 468 -9.75 -26.54 -11.66
CA ILE A 468 -9.65 -25.20 -12.27
C ILE A 468 -10.74 -24.95 -13.34
N ASP A 469 -11.14 -25.97 -14.10
CA ASP A 469 -12.21 -25.85 -15.10
C ASP A 469 -13.60 -25.62 -14.50
N SER A 470 -13.77 -25.84 -13.20
CA SER A 470 -15.03 -25.64 -12.49
C SER A 470 -15.50 -24.19 -12.47
N VAL A 471 -14.59 -23.21 -12.65
CA VAL A 471 -14.92 -21.78 -12.69
C VAL A 471 -15.12 -21.24 -14.12
N LYS A 472 -15.15 -22.10 -15.14
CA LYS A 472 -15.68 -21.72 -16.45
C LYS A 472 -17.19 -21.53 -16.36
N LYS A 473 -17.74 -20.60 -17.14
CA LYS A 473 -19.13 -20.14 -17.05
C LYS A 473 -20.17 -21.24 -16.82
N GLU A 474 -20.27 -22.23 -17.71
CA GLU A 474 -21.30 -23.28 -17.62
C GLU A 474 -21.02 -24.28 -16.49
N ASN A 475 -19.74 -24.61 -16.27
CA ASN A 475 -19.33 -25.54 -15.21
C ASN A 475 -19.61 -24.95 -13.82
N TYR A 476 -19.42 -23.64 -13.66
CA TYR A 476 -19.62 -22.97 -12.39
C TYR A 476 -21.08 -23.04 -11.94
N GLU A 477 -22.03 -22.90 -12.86
CA GLU A 477 -23.45 -23.09 -12.54
C GLU A 477 -23.75 -24.51 -12.03
N GLN A 478 -23.11 -25.53 -12.62
CA GLN A 478 -23.26 -26.91 -12.16
C GLN A 478 -22.73 -27.08 -10.74
N VAL A 479 -21.56 -26.52 -10.45
CA VAL A 479 -20.97 -26.51 -9.09
C VAL A 479 -21.92 -25.86 -8.10
N ILE A 480 -22.47 -24.68 -8.41
CA ILE A 480 -23.40 -23.98 -7.52
C ILE A 480 -24.67 -24.80 -7.31
N HIS A 481 -25.24 -25.37 -8.37
CA HIS A 481 -26.43 -26.23 -8.26
C HIS A 481 -26.16 -27.47 -7.41
N ASP A 482 -25.02 -28.12 -7.56
CA ASP A 482 -24.66 -29.31 -6.76
C ASP A 482 -24.45 -28.97 -5.29
N LEU A 483 -23.80 -27.82 -5.01
CA LEU A 483 -23.69 -27.31 -3.65
C LEU A 483 -25.07 -27.01 -3.05
N LEU A 484 -25.96 -26.32 -3.77
CA LEU A 484 -27.31 -26.00 -3.30
C LEU A 484 -28.19 -27.24 -3.09
N ARG A 485 -28.06 -28.28 -3.92
CA ARG A 485 -28.82 -29.53 -3.78
C ARG A 485 -28.50 -30.28 -2.48
N ARG A 486 -27.24 -30.25 -2.04
CA ARG A 486 -26.78 -30.91 -0.81
C ARG A 486 -26.75 -30.00 0.41
N ALA A 487 -26.97 -28.69 0.23
CA ALA A 487 -26.86 -27.72 1.30
C ALA A 487 -27.98 -27.92 2.35
N ILE A 488 -27.60 -27.83 3.62
CA ILE A 488 -28.51 -27.84 4.75
C ILE A 488 -29.07 -26.42 4.92
N VAL A 489 -30.39 -26.28 4.86
CA VAL A 489 -31.05 -24.98 5.02
C VAL A 489 -31.00 -24.57 6.49
N LEU A 490 -30.42 -23.39 6.75
CA LEU A 490 -30.34 -22.82 8.10
C LEU A 490 -31.73 -22.42 8.64
N ASP A 491 -31.84 -22.28 9.96
CA ASP A 491 -33.09 -21.87 10.61
C ASP A 491 -33.35 -20.37 10.42
N HIS A 492 -34.29 -20.03 9.53
CA HIS A 492 -34.64 -18.64 9.20
C HIS A 492 -35.52 -17.95 10.24
N SER A 493 -35.89 -18.65 11.34
CA SER A 493 -36.52 -18.00 12.49
C SER A 493 -35.52 -17.25 13.37
N LYS A 494 -34.21 -17.54 13.23
CA LYS A 494 -33.11 -16.89 13.94
C LYS A 494 -32.49 -15.78 13.11
N SER A 495 -31.94 -14.77 13.78
CA SER A 495 -31.20 -13.71 13.11
C SER A 495 -29.80 -14.19 12.71
N PRO A 496 -29.31 -13.85 11.50
CA PRO A 496 -27.91 -14.08 11.11
C PRO A 496 -26.88 -13.42 12.02
N CYS A 497 -27.29 -12.44 12.84
CA CYS A 497 -26.45 -11.74 13.78
C CYS A 497 -26.26 -12.48 15.11
N GLU A 498 -27.00 -13.57 15.32
CA GLU A 498 -26.84 -14.43 16.50
C GLU A 498 -25.64 -15.38 16.32
N GLU A 499 -24.83 -15.55 17.37
CA GLU A 499 -23.62 -16.40 17.30
C GLU A 499 -23.92 -17.87 16.98
N ASN A 500 -25.12 -18.36 17.31
CA ASN A 500 -25.56 -19.73 17.08
C ASN A 500 -26.37 -19.91 15.79
N PHE A 501 -26.44 -18.88 14.92
CA PHE A 501 -27.12 -18.98 13.64
C PHE A 501 -26.48 -20.04 12.74
N ILE A 502 -25.14 -19.99 12.62
CA ILE A 502 -24.36 -21.06 11.99
C ILE A 502 -24.02 -22.12 13.04
N PRO A 503 -24.42 -23.39 12.84
CA PRO A 503 -24.08 -24.49 13.74
C PRO A 503 -22.56 -24.66 13.90
N ASP A 504 -22.14 -25.14 15.08
CA ASP A 504 -20.74 -25.45 15.36
C ASP A 504 -20.39 -26.86 14.83
N THR A 505 -20.38 -26.99 13.50
CA THR A 505 -19.96 -28.18 12.74
C THR A 505 -18.76 -27.82 11.86
N LYS A 506 -18.15 -28.79 11.17
CA LYS A 506 -17.10 -28.54 10.17
C LYS A 506 -17.31 -29.41 8.93
N GLY A 507 -16.97 -28.87 7.77
CA GLY A 507 -17.04 -29.57 6.48
C GLY A 507 -18.45 -29.68 5.89
N GLU A 508 -19.46 -29.10 6.54
CA GLU A 508 -20.83 -29.08 6.02
C GLU A 508 -21.03 -27.97 5.00
N VAL A 509 -22.10 -28.09 4.20
CA VAL A 509 -22.55 -27.03 3.29
C VAL A 509 -23.89 -26.50 3.80
N TYR A 510 -23.93 -25.23 4.15
CA TYR A 510 -25.14 -24.54 4.61
C TYR A 510 -25.65 -23.56 3.56
N VAL A 511 -26.96 -23.33 3.56
CA VAL A 511 -27.59 -22.28 2.76
C VAL A 511 -28.58 -21.46 3.59
N MET A 512 -28.56 -20.15 3.38
CA MET A 512 -29.58 -19.22 3.83
C MET A 512 -30.13 -18.40 2.66
N PHE A 513 -31.37 -17.96 2.80
CA PHE A 513 -32.10 -17.17 1.83
C PHE A 513 -32.48 -15.83 2.47
N PHE A 514 -32.22 -14.73 1.78
CA PHE A 514 -32.56 -13.40 2.23
C PHE A 514 -33.38 -12.65 1.18
N LYS A 515 -34.11 -11.62 1.60
CA LYS A 515 -34.95 -10.83 0.71
C LYS A 515 -34.10 -9.92 -0.17
N MET A 516 -34.26 -10.05 -1.48
CA MET A 516 -33.64 -9.22 -2.52
C MET A 516 -34.62 -9.12 -3.69
N ASN A 517 -35.34 -8.00 -3.78
CA ASN A 517 -36.42 -7.81 -4.76
C ASN A 517 -35.92 -7.49 -6.17
N GLY A 518 -34.68 -7.04 -6.32
CA GLY A 518 -34.10 -6.66 -7.60
C GLY A 518 -32.59 -6.52 -7.57
N LEU A 519 -31.97 -6.31 -8.73
CA LEU A 519 -30.51 -6.24 -8.91
C LEU A 519 -29.81 -5.11 -8.14
N ARG A 520 -30.56 -4.16 -7.57
CA ARG A 520 -30.04 -3.05 -6.76
C ARG A 520 -30.42 -3.16 -5.29
N ASP A 521 -31.19 -4.18 -4.91
CA ASP A 521 -31.67 -4.36 -3.54
C ASP A 521 -30.64 -5.14 -2.69
N PHE A 522 -29.60 -4.44 -2.24
CA PHE A 522 -28.58 -5.02 -1.36
C PHE A 522 -28.82 -4.72 0.12
N SER A 523 -29.96 -4.10 0.46
CA SER A 523 -30.24 -3.56 1.79
C SER A 523 -30.06 -4.59 2.91
N THR A 524 -30.67 -5.77 2.75
CA THR A 524 -30.55 -6.86 3.72
C THR A 524 -29.17 -7.51 3.70
N TRP A 525 -28.56 -7.68 2.52
CA TRP A 525 -27.20 -8.25 2.42
C TRP A 525 -26.19 -7.41 3.20
N LEU A 526 -26.21 -6.08 3.06
CA LEU A 526 -25.25 -5.21 3.76
C LEU A 526 -25.41 -5.30 5.29
N GLN A 527 -26.62 -5.50 5.80
CA GLN A 527 -26.81 -5.77 7.24
C GLN A 527 -26.29 -7.15 7.66
N ILE A 528 -26.47 -8.18 6.81
CA ILE A 528 -25.90 -9.52 7.05
C ILE A 528 -24.37 -9.44 7.07
N ALA A 529 -23.76 -8.78 6.08
CA ALA A 529 -22.32 -8.58 6.00
C ALA A 529 -21.76 -7.85 7.23
N LYS A 530 -22.46 -6.80 7.69
CA LYS A 530 -22.14 -6.11 8.94
C LYS A 530 -22.17 -7.04 10.16
N CYS A 531 -23.18 -7.90 10.25
CA CYS A 531 -23.28 -8.89 11.33
C CYS A 531 -22.18 -9.95 11.27
N PHE A 532 -21.79 -10.36 10.06
CA PHE A 532 -20.67 -11.26 9.83
C PHE A 532 -19.30 -10.59 9.99
N LYS A 533 -19.26 -9.27 10.18
CA LYS A 533 -18.05 -8.45 10.34
C LYS A 533 -17.10 -8.60 9.15
N ILE A 534 -17.68 -8.52 7.94
CA ILE A 534 -16.99 -8.52 6.65
C ILE A 534 -17.31 -7.21 5.89
N TRP A 535 -16.88 -7.09 4.63
CA TRP A 535 -17.06 -5.87 3.85
C TRP A 535 -18.55 -5.53 3.62
N ASP A 536 -18.99 -4.37 4.16
CA ASP A 536 -20.39 -3.93 4.18
C ASP A 536 -20.63 -2.51 3.62
N LEU A 537 -19.62 -1.88 3.01
CA LEU A 537 -19.73 -0.51 2.48
C LEU A 537 -20.43 -0.44 1.12
N ASP A 538 -20.19 -1.45 0.29
CA ASP A 538 -20.80 -1.63 -1.02
C ASP A 538 -20.88 -3.13 -1.35
N PRO A 539 -21.83 -3.58 -2.19
CA PRO A 539 -22.02 -5.00 -2.44
C PRO A 539 -20.87 -5.58 -3.28
N ARG A 540 -20.14 -6.55 -2.71
CA ARG A 540 -19.03 -7.27 -3.35
C ARG A 540 -19.09 -8.77 -3.09
N GLY A 541 -18.35 -9.55 -3.88
CA GLY A 541 -18.21 -11.01 -3.70
C GLY A 541 -19.43 -11.83 -4.13
N TYR A 542 -20.34 -11.26 -4.93
CA TYR A 542 -21.54 -11.96 -5.37
C TYR A 542 -21.44 -12.49 -6.80
N HIS A 543 -22.18 -13.55 -7.06
CA HIS A 543 -22.44 -14.15 -8.36
C HIS A 543 -23.94 -14.42 -8.46
N LYS A 544 -24.63 -13.79 -9.42
CA LYS A 544 -26.09 -13.92 -9.64
C LYS A 544 -26.91 -13.77 -8.35
N SER A 545 -26.60 -12.73 -7.59
CA SER A 545 -27.23 -12.43 -6.30
C SER A 545 -27.08 -13.55 -5.25
N MET A 546 -25.97 -14.29 -5.30
CA MET A 546 -25.57 -15.27 -4.31
C MET A 546 -24.13 -15.03 -3.87
N TRP A 547 -23.86 -15.21 -2.58
CA TRP A 547 -22.53 -15.12 -1.99
C TRP A 547 -22.06 -16.49 -1.50
N ARG A 548 -20.78 -16.77 -1.73
CA ARG A 548 -20.05 -17.93 -1.21
C ARG A 548 -18.96 -17.45 -0.28
N LEU A 549 -18.92 -18.03 0.92
CA LEU A 549 -17.88 -17.79 1.92
C LEU A 549 -17.84 -18.97 2.89
N PHE A 550 -16.85 -19.02 3.77
CA PHE A 550 -16.79 -19.99 4.87
C PHE A 550 -17.29 -19.36 6.18
N MET A 551 -17.88 -20.16 7.06
CA MET A 551 -18.17 -19.77 8.45
C MET A 551 -17.96 -20.98 9.36
N LYS A 552 -17.12 -20.80 10.39
CA LYS A 552 -16.82 -21.85 11.39
C LYS A 552 -16.34 -23.19 10.80
N GLY A 553 -15.61 -23.19 9.68
CA GLY A 553 -15.19 -24.43 9.05
C GLY A 553 -16.18 -25.03 8.04
N ASN A 554 -17.26 -24.31 7.68
CA ASN A 554 -18.34 -24.81 6.81
C ASN A 554 -18.51 -23.89 5.61
N HIS A 555 -18.91 -24.47 4.47
CA HIS A 555 -19.25 -23.71 3.27
C HIS A 555 -20.62 -23.05 3.48
N LEU A 556 -20.72 -21.73 3.30
CA LEU A 556 -21.97 -20.97 3.42
C LEU A 556 -22.37 -20.37 2.07
N LEU A 557 -23.61 -20.64 1.67
CA LEU A 557 -24.29 -20.03 0.53
C LEU A 557 -25.35 -19.04 1.03
N VAL A 558 -25.31 -17.80 0.55
CA VAL A 558 -26.30 -16.77 0.90
C VAL A 558 -27.01 -16.32 -0.37
N VAL A 559 -28.29 -16.67 -0.53
CA VAL A 559 -29.05 -16.51 -1.78
C VAL A 559 -30.12 -15.42 -1.66
N GLY A 560 -30.09 -14.43 -2.55
CA GLY A 560 -31.08 -13.34 -2.59
C GLY A 560 -32.36 -13.72 -3.34
N VAL A 561 -33.52 -13.62 -2.70
CA VAL A 561 -34.82 -14.06 -3.22
C VAL A 561 -35.81 -12.89 -3.34
N PRO A 562 -36.56 -12.73 -4.45
CA PRO A 562 -36.64 -13.63 -5.61
C PRO A 562 -35.62 -13.35 -6.72
N ASN A 563 -34.73 -12.35 -6.57
CA ASN A 563 -33.90 -11.88 -7.68
C ASN A 563 -32.90 -12.93 -8.22
N SER A 564 -32.30 -13.74 -7.35
CA SER A 564 -31.33 -14.75 -7.77
C SER A 564 -32.03 -15.86 -8.57
N THR A 565 -31.36 -16.34 -9.62
CA THR A 565 -31.78 -17.55 -10.36
C THR A 565 -31.82 -18.79 -9.46
N TYR A 566 -31.07 -18.77 -8.36
CA TYR A 566 -31.03 -19.86 -7.37
C TYR A 566 -32.20 -19.83 -6.37
N SER A 567 -33.11 -18.84 -6.49
CA SER A 567 -34.33 -18.77 -5.66
C SER A 567 -35.20 -20.03 -5.76
N SER A 568 -35.08 -20.79 -6.85
CA SER A 568 -35.77 -22.07 -7.08
C SER A 568 -35.42 -23.15 -6.05
N PHE A 569 -34.25 -23.05 -5.40
CA PHE A 569 -33.82 -23.97 -4.34
C PHE A 569 -34.41 -23.64 -2.96
N LYS A 570 -35.07 -22.49 -2.80
CA LYS A 570 -35.70 -22.12 -1.53
C LYS A 570 -36.92 -23.00 -1.25
N PRO A 571 -36.97 -23.73 -0.12
CA PRO A 571 -38.16 -24.47 0.26
C PRO A 571 -39.38 -23.55 0.41
N ALA A 572 -40.57 -24.06 0.09
CA ALA A 572 -41.82 -23.28 0.15
C ALA A 572 -42.11 -22.73 1.56
N LYS A 573 -41.75 -23.49 2.61
CA LYS A 573 -41.97 -23.12 4.03
C LYS A 573 -40.97 -22.09 4.57
N VAL A 574 -39.89 -21.82 3.85
CA VAL A 574 -38.83 -20.90 4.29
C VAL A 574 -39.18 -19.48 3.84
N THR A 575 -39.30 -18.58 4.80
CA THR A 575 -39.44 -17.14 4.55
C THR A 575 -38.04 -16.53 4.45
N PRO A 576 -37.69 -15.81 3.36
CA PRO A 576 -36.40 -15.15 3.25
C PRO A 576 -36.18 -14.15 4.39
N ILE A 577 -34.98 -14.17 4.97
CA ILE A 577 -34.59 -13.24 6.02
C ILE A 577 -34.62 -11.80 5.48
N TYR A 578 -35.14 -10.88 6.28
CA TYR A 578 -35.15 -9.46 5.98
C TYR A 578 -34.63 -8.71 7.19
N LEU A 579 -33.59 -7.90 6.98
CA LEU A 579 -33.03 -7.01 7.99
C LEU A 579 -33.26 -5.59 7.52
N GLU A 580 -34.01 -4.82 8.29
CA GLU A 580 -34.26 -3.42 7.99
C GLU A 580 -32.97 -2.64 8.20
N GLY A 581 -32.57 -1.83 7.20
CA GLY A 581 -31.42 -0.95 7.36
C GLY A 581 -31.68 0.00 8.53
N GLN A 582 -30.79 0.04 9.53
CA GLN A 582 -30.86 1.08 10.55
C GLN A 582 -30.82 2.43 9.81
N LYS A 583 -31.89 3.22 9.90
CA LYS A 583 -31.86 4.63 9.48
C LYS A 583 -30.67 5.25 10.21
N ILE A 584 -29.71 5.76 9.45
CA ILE A 584 -28.63 6.58 9.99
C ILE A 584 -29.34 7.77 10.65
N ASP A 585 -29.38 7.78 11.97
CA ASP A 585 -29.82 8.94 12.71
C ASP A 585 -28.72 10.00 12.57
N ASN A 586 -28.90 10.91 11.61
CA ASN A 586 -27.97 11.99 11.29
C ASN A 586 -27.63 12.89 12.50
N ASN A 587 -28.29 12.70 13.64
CA ASN A 587 -28.01 13.40 14.89
C ASN A 587 -26.93 12.73 15.78
N ARG A 588 -26.42 11.55 15.44
CA ARG A 588 -25.37 10.86 16.24
C ARG A 588 -23.93 11.01 15.71
N LEU A 589 -23.72 11.83 14.67
CA LEU A 589 -22.41 12.15 14.09
C LEU A 589 -22.06 13.65 14.25
N ARG A 590 -22.50 14.28 15.33
CA ARG A 590 -22.00 15.61 15.75
C ARG A 590 -21.02 15.48 16.89
#